data_AF-A0A3Q1H4E4-F1
#
_entry.id   AF-A0A3Q1H4E4-F1
#
_cell.length_a   1.000
_cell.length_b   1.000
_cell.length_c   1.000
_cell.angle_alpha   90.00
_cell.angle_beta   90.00
_cell.angle_gamma   90.00
#
_symmetry.space_group_name_H-M   'P 1'
#
loop_
_entity.id
_entity.type
_entity.pdbx_description
1 polymer ?
#
loop_
_entity_poly.entity_id
_entity_poly.type
_entity_poly.pdbx_seq_one_letter_code
_entity_poly.pdbx_strand_id
1 'polypeptide(L)'
;LLPIMDTKPDDEFISICVRDARLHKIDLFHTYIDYEICLHTNSMCFRKKTSHVRRRYSEFVWLRHCLEQNALIIVLPKLPPRNPFFSLGNTEQVTQRMKGLQEFLESVVQTPLLLSDSRLHLFLQSDLSTSKIEECARGKTRYTVAEAIQRSSCGYMTRLEDKASCDSDCESTSSSGLGLSVDTSARHSPLPFLESPDRDHQLFSSLSEHPAR
;
A
#
# COMPACT_ATOMS: atom_id res chain seq x y z
N LEU A 1 -18.12 35.38 29.97
CA LEU A 1 -18.71 34.24 29.25
C LEU A 1 -18.55 34.49 27.76
N LEU A 2 -17.52 33.91 27.14
CA LEU A 2 -17.38 33.98 25.68
C LEU A 2 -18.45 33.08 25.05
N PRO A 3 -19.10 33.49 23.96
CA PRO A 3 -20.10 32.65 23.30
C PRO A 3 -19.39 31.42 22.76
N ILE A 4 -19.89 30.24 23.11
CA ILE A 4 -19.53 28.99 22.46
C ILE A 4 -19.92 29.18 20.99
N MET A 5 -18.93 29.33 20.12
CA MET A 5 -19.19 29.33 18.69
C MET A 5 -19.65 27.92 18.35
N ASP A 6 -20.95 27.79 18.12
CA ASP A 6 -21.58 26.57 17.62
C ASP A 6 -21.16 26.43 16.15
N THR A 7 -19.91 26.01 15.94
CA THR A 7 -19.41 25.61 14.64
C THR A 7 -20.17 24.35 14.27
N LYS A 8 -21.17 24.47 13.39
CA LYS A 8 -21.77 23.32 12.71
C LYS A 8 -20.63 22.41 12.25
N PRO A 9 -20.64 21.12 12.61
CA PRO A 9 -19.66 20.21 12.06
C PRO A 9 -19.81 20.24 10.53
N ASP A 10 -18.69 20.43 9.82
CA ASP A 10 -18.68 20.32 8.37
C ASP A 10 -19.29 18.97 7.98
N ASP A 11 -20.21 18.96 7.00
CA ASP A 11 -20.83 17.73 6.51
C ASP A 11 -19.73 16.74 6.09
N GLU A 12 -19.90 15.47 6.47
CA GLU A 12 -18.95 14.42 6.12
C GLU A 12 -18.96 14.18 4.60
N PHE A 13 -17.79 14.19 3.95
CA PHE A 13 -17.64 13.98 2.52
C PHE A 13 -16.49 13.02 2.21
N ILE A 14 -16.65 12.24 1.14
CA ILE A 14 -15.61 11.42 0.52
C ILE A 14 -15.60 11.76 -0.97
N SER A 15 -14.53 12.37 -1.45
CA SER A 15 -14.32 12.72 -2.85
C SER A 15 -13.24 11.82 -3.45
N ILE A 16 -13.54 11.20 -4.59
CA ILE A 16 -12.61 10.35 -5.35
C ILE A 16 -12.54 10.87 -6.79
N CYS A 17 -11.33 10.95 -7.32
CA CYS A 17 -11.07 11.25 -8.72
C CYS A 17 -10.14 10.20 -9.32
N VAL A 18 -10.48 9.68 -10.50
CA VAL A 18 -9.60 8.79 -11.29
C VAL A 18 -9.13 9.54 -12.52
N ARG A 19 -7.82 9.71 -12.68
CA ARG A 19 -7.23 10.56 -13.71
C ARG A 19 -5.87 10.07 -14.18
N ASP A 20 -5.27 10.83 -15.09
CA ASP A 20 -3.86 10.71 -15.47
C ASP A 20 -3.46 9.27 -15.82
N ALA A 21 -4.09 8.72 -16.87
CA ALA A 21 -3.76 7.40 -17.38
C ALA A 21 -2.33 7.37 -17.93
N ARG A 22 -1.48 6.45 -17.45
CA ARG A 22 -0.09 6.32 -17.89
C ARG A 22 0.21 4.93 -18.40
N LEU A 23 0.95 4.86 -19.51
CA LEU A 23 1.52 3.63 -20.02
C LEU A 23 2.86 3.37 -19.34
N HIS A 24 2.97 2.23 -18.68
CA HIS A 24 4.22 1.73 -18.10
C HIS A 24 4.79 0.64 -18.99
N LYS A 25 6.10 0.69 -19.19
CA LYS A 25 6.87 -0.34 -19.88
C LYS A 25 7.79 -0.98 -18.85
N ILE A 26 7.47 -2.19 -18.41
CA ILE A 26 8.31 -2.96 -17.50
C ILE A 26 9.49 -3.54 -18.29
N ASP A 27 9.19 -4.12 -19.46
CA ASP A 27 10.16 -4.60 -20.43
C ASP A 27 9.57 -4.52 -21.86
N LEU A 28 10.23 -5.15 -22.83
CA LEU A 28 9.84 -5.13 -24.24
C LEU A 28 8.47 -5.77 -24.52
N PHE A 29 8.00 -6.68 -23.67
CA PHE A 29 6.77 -7.47 -23.87
C PHE A 29 5.71 -7.17 -22.82
N HIS A 30 6.08 -6.56 -21.70
CA HIS A 30 5.23 -6.29 -20.56
C HIS A 30 5.00 -4.78 -20.43
N THR A 31 3.87 -4.35 -20.99
CA THR A 31 3.35 -3.02 -20.81
C THR A 31 2.00 -3.08 -20.10
N TYR A 32 1.68 -2.06 -19.32
CA TYR A 32 0.36 -1.92 -18.70
C TYR A 32 -0.01 -0.46 -18.55
N ILE A 33 -1.31 -0.21 -18.39
CA ILE A 33 -1.84 1.13 -18.14
C ILE A 33 -2.37 1.18 -16.73
N ASP A 34 -1.97 2.20 -15.98
CA ASP A 34 -2.51 2.52 -14.67
C ASP A 34 -3.16 3.90 -14.67
N TYR A 35 -3.84 4.19 -13.57
CA TYR A 35 -4.58 5.42 -13.34
C TYR A 35 -4.21 5.97 -11.98
N GLU A 36 -4.10 7.29 -11.88
CA GLU A 36 -4.00 7.96 -10.58
C GLU A 36 -5.38 7.99 -9.93
N ILE A 37 -5.47 7.51 -8.70
CA ILE A 37 -6.62 7.65 -7.82
C ILE A 37 -6.27 8.72 -6.80
N CYS A 38 -7.08 9.77 -6.74
CA CYS A 38 -6.99 10.83 -5.74
C CYS A 38 -8.18 10.74 -4.81
N LEU A 39 -7.92 10.60 -3.52
CA LEU A 39 -8.94 10.61 -2.47
C LEU A 39 -8.76 11.87 -1.63
N HIS A 40 -9.87 12.56 -1.36
CA HIS A 40 -9.94 13.65 -0.40
C HIS A 40 -11.20 13.51 0.46
N THR A 41 -11.06 13.56 1.78
CA THR A 41 -12.17 13.29 2.69
C THR A 41 -11.93 13.91 4.06
N ASN A 42 -13.00 14.30 4.75
CA ASN A 42 -13.00 14.56 6.19
C ASN A 42 -13.46 13.34 7.02
N SER A 43 -13.92 12.26 6.37
CA SER A 43 -14.47 11.07 7.03
C SER A 43 -13.49 10.38 7.98
N MET A 44 -14.02 9.83 9.06
CA MET A 44 -13.24 9.04 10.04
C MET A 44 -13.02 7.59 9.61
N CYS A 45 -13.72 7.13 8.57
CA CYS A 45 -13.47 5.80 7.99
C CYS A 45 -12.09 5.70 7.35
N PHE A 46 -11.48 6.84 6.97
CA PHE A 46 -10.20 6.88 6.29
C PHE A 46 -9.09 7.38 7.20
N ARG A 47 -7.94 6.71 7.15
CA ARG A 47 -6.79 7.07 7.99
C ARG A 47 -6.11 8.34 7.50
N LYS A 48 -5.90 8.47 6.18
CA LYS A 48 -5.42 9.72 5.56
C LYS A 48 -6.61 10.54 5.04
N LYS A 49 -6.56 11.86 5.23
CA LYS A 49 -7.53 12.81 4.67
C LYS A 49 -7.30 13.08 3.19
N THR A 50 -6.08 12.82 2.72
CA THR A 50 -5.72 12.82 1.30
C THR A 50 -4.83 11.62 0.97
N SER A 51 -5.06 10.99 -0.18
CA SER A 51 -4.14 9.99 -0.72
C SER A 51 -4.11 10.03 -2.23
N HIS A 52 -2.94 9.70 -2.78
CA HIS A 52 -2.67 9.58 -4.20
C HIS A 52 -2.00 8.24 -4.42
N VAL A 53 -2.67 7.33 -5.13
CA VAL A 53 -2.15 6.00 -5.43
C VAL A 53 -2.34 5.70 -6.91
N ARG A 54 -1.52 4.81 -7.46
CA ARG A 54 -1.67 4.38 -8.85
C ARG A 54 -2.10 2.93 -8.92
N ARG A 55 -3.16 2.66 -9.69
CA ARG A 55 -3.75 1.33 -9.83
C ARG A 55 -4.07 1.02 -11.27
N ARG A 56 -3.79 -0.22 -11.71
CA ARG A 56 -4.19 -0.71 -13.05
C ARG A 56 -5.55 -1.39 -13.01
N TYR A 57 -6.23 -1.46 -14.15
CA TYR A 57 -7.58 -2.04 -14.26
C TYR A 57 -7.70 -3.45 -13.64
N SER A 58 -6.72 -4.32 -13.84
CA SER A 58 -6.76 -5.67 -13.26
C SER A 58 -6.76 -5.68 -11.72
N GLU A 59 -6.18 -4.66 -11.07
CA GLU A 59 -6.25 -4.53 -9.62
C GLU A 59 -7.64 -4.07 -9.15
N PHE A 60 -8.37 -3.29 -9.94
CA PHE A 60 -9.78 -2.99 -9.66
C PHE A 60 -10.65 -4.24 -9.78
N VAL A 61 -10.39 -5.10 -10.76
CA VAL A 61 -11.07 -6.41 -10.89
C VAL A 61 -10.82 -7.26 -9.65
N TRP A 62 -9.56 -7.31 -9.19
CA TRP A 62 -9.20 -7.99 -7.95
C TRP A 62 -9.94 -7.39 -6.74
N LEU A 63 -9.96 -6.06 -6.60
CA LEU A 63 -10.65 -5.39 -5.48
C LEU A 63 -12.15 -5.72 -5.48
N ARG A 64 -12.82 -5.63 -6.64
CA ARG A 64 -14.25 -5.96 -6.76
C ARG A 64 -14.49 -7.40 -6.31
N HIS A 65 -13.65 -8.35 -6.73
CA HIS A 65 -13.78 -9.74 -6.31
C HIS A 65 -13.61 -9.90 -4.79
N CYS A 66 -12.61 -9.25 -4.19
CA CYS A 66 -12.41 -9.27 -2.74
C CYS A 66 -13.62 -8.74 -1.98
N LEU A 67 -14.20 -7.61 -2.42
CA LEU A 67 -15.40 -7.03 -1.82
C LEU A 67 -16.61 -7.96 -1.96
N GLU A 68 -16.73 -8.67 -3.09
CA GLU A 68 -17.85 -9.59 -3.36
C GLU A 68 -17.86 -10.75 -2.37
N GLN A 69 -16.67 -11.28 -2.03
CA GLN A 69 -16.55 -12.37 -1.06
C GLN A 69 -16.92 -11.96 0.38
N ASN A 70 -16.76 -10.68 0.72
CA ASN A 70 -17.05 -10.17 2.06
C ASN A 70 -18.48 -9.61 2.22
N ALA A 71 -19.18 -9.34 1.11
CA ALA A 71 -20.48 -8.68 1.11
C ALA A 71 -21.48 -9.41 0.19
N LEU A 72 -21.70 -10.70 0.45
CA LEU A 72 -22.50 -11.61 -0.40
C LEU A 72 -23.96 -11.16 -0.65
N ILE A 73 -24.49 -10.25 0.16
CA ILE A 73 -25.88 -9.74 0.06
C ILE A 73 -25.92 -8.43 -0.76
N ILE A 74 -24.78 -7.80 -1.03
CA ILE A 74 -24.70 -6.49 -1.70
C ILE A 74 -24.46 -6.68 -3.20
N VAL A 75 -25.29 -6.01 -4.01
CA VAL A 75 -25.04 -5.87 -5.45
C VAL A 75 -23.91 -4.87 -5.65
N LEU A 76 -22.71 -5.35 -5.94
CA LEU A 76 -21.56 -4.48 -6.18
C LEU A 76 -21.69 -3.70 -7.49
N PRO A 77 -21.23 -2.43 -7.51
CA PRO A 77 -21.15 -1.65 -8.74
C PRO A 77 -20.32 -2.38 -9.80
N LYS A 78 -20.72 -2.20 -11.06
CA LYS A 78 -20.04 -2.83 -12.19
C LYS A 78 -18.78 -2.04 -12.53
N LEU A 79 -17.70 -2.75 -12.86
CA LEU A 79 -16.54 -2.13 -13.47
C LEU A 79 -16.82 -1.83 -14.95
N PRO A 80 -16.13 -0.84 -15.55
CA PRO A 80 -16.17 -0.66 -16.99
C PRO A 80 -15.72 -1.96 -17.68
N PRO A 81 -16.29 -2.29 -18.86
CA PRO A 81 -16.03 -3.56 -19.51
C PRO A 81 -14.55 -3.74 -19.84
N ARG A 82 -14.06 -4.97 -19.70
CA ARG A 82 -12.72 -5.32 -20.17
C ARG A 82 -12.69 -5.18 -21.69
N ASN A 83 -11.81 -4.31 -22.18
CA ASN A 83 -11.56 -4.15 -23.61
C ASN A 83 -10.18 -4.76 -23.94
N PRO A 84 -10.11 -5.88 -24.69
CA PRO A 84 -8.84 -6.50 -25.09
C PRO A 84 -8.05 -5.64 -26.10
N PHE A 85 -8.71 -4.73 -26.82
CA PHE A 85 -8.11 -3.80 -27.78
C PHE A 85 -7.97 -2.39 -27.22
N PHE A 86 -7.85 -2.26 -25.90
CA PHE A 86 -7.70 -0.97 -25.25
C PHE A 86 -6.36 -0.33 -25.60
N SER A 87 -6.40 0.92 -26.04
CA SER A 87 -5.21 1.69 -26.41
C SER A 87 -5.26 3.08 -25.79
N LEU A 88 -4.12 3.55 -25.26
CA LEU A 88 -3.99 4.91 -24.75
C LEU A 88 -4.14 5.97 -25.85
N GLY A 89 -3.98 5.59 -27.12
CA GLY A 89 -4.21 6.48 -28.27
C GLY A 89 -5.68 6.77 -28.55
N ASN A 90 -6.61 5.96 -28.01
CA ASN A 90 -8.04 6.23 -28.11
C ASN A 90 -8.50 6.99 -26.86
N THR A 91 -8.53 8.32 -26.94
CA THR A 91 -8.85 9.20 -25.81
C THR A 91 -10.26 9.02 -25.27
N GLU A 92 -11.23 8.67 -26.12
CA GLU A 92 -12.60 8.37 -25.72
C GLU A 92 -12.66 7.11 -24.85
N GLN A 93 -12.01 6.02 -25.28
CA GLN A 93 -11.95 4.79 -24.48
C GLN A 93 -11.26 5.01 -23.13
N VAL A 94 -10.18 5.78 -23.11
CA VAL A 94 -9.45 6.11 -21.88
C VAL A 94 -10.34 6.92 -20.94
N THR A 95 -11.02 7.94 -21.44
CA THR A 95 -11.93 8.80 -20.66
C THR A 95 -13.10 7.99 -20.10
N GLN A 96 -13.76 7.17 -20.93
CA GLN A 96 -14.86 6.32 -20.52
C GLN A 96 -14.43 5.31 -19.44
N ARG A 97 -13.22 4.74 -19.58
CA ARG A 97 -12.68 3.84 -18.57
C ARG A 97 -12.39 4.56 -17.25
N MET A 98 -11.73 5.73 -17.28
CA MET A 98 -11.47 6.51 -16.06
C MET A 98 -12.78 6.87 -15.35
N LYS A 99 -13.78 7.34 -16.11
CA LYS A 99 -15.12 7.64 -15.58
C LYS A 99 -15.76 6.43 -14.90
N GLY A 100 -15.80 5.27 -15.58
CA GLY A 100 -16.38 4.06 -15.00
C GLY A 100 -15.61 3.53 -13.77
N LEU A 101 -14.28 3.72 -13.71
CA LEU A 101 -13.49 3.38 -12.53
C LEU A 101 -13.78 4.33 -11.36
N GLN A 102 -14.00 5.63 -11.64
CA GLN A 102 -14.40 6.60 -10.64
C GLN A 102 -15.79 6.30 -10.09
N GLU A 103 -16.79 6.12 -10.95
CA GLU A 103 -18.17 5.77 -10.55
C GLU A 103 -18.23 4.49 -9.71
N PHE A 104 -17.40 3.48 -10.06
CA PHE A 104 -17.25 2.27 -9.26
C PHE A 104 -16.76 2.59 -7.83
N LEU A 105 -15.70 3.37 -7.67
CA LEU A 105 -15.15 3.70 -6.36
C LEU A 105 -16.10 4.60 -5.55
N GLU A 106 -16.70 5.61 -6.18
CA GLU A 106 -17.69 6.49 -5.55
C GLU A 106 -18.87 5.67 -4.99
N SER A 107 -19.38 4.71 -5.76
CA SER A 107 -20.44 3.81 -5.31
C SER A 107 -19.99 2.89 -4.16
N VAL A 108 -18.75 2.38 -4.22
CA VAL A 108 -18.19 1.52 -3.16
C VAL A 108 -18.06 2.29 -1.84
N VAL A 109 -17.51 3.50 -1.86
CA VAL A 109 -17.28 4.28 -0.63
C VAL A 109 -18.55 4.87 -0.02
N GLN A 110 -19.66 4.91 -0.77
CA GLN A 110 -20.97 5.25 -0.23
C GLN A 110 -21.64 4.09 0.54
N THR A 111 -21.07 2.89 0.50
CA THR A 111 -21.64 1.70 1.15
C THR A 111 -20.87 1.37 2.44
N PRO A 112 -21.46 1.59 3.64
CA PRO A 112 -20.75 1.43 4.92
C PRO A 112 -20.15 0.04 5.15
N LEU A 113 -20.82 -1.02 4.68
CA LEU A 113 -20.29 -2.38 4.82
C LEU A 113 -18.98 -2.57 4.02
N LEU A 114 -18.88 -1.97 2.83
CA LEU A 114 -17.68 -2.06 2.00
C LEU A 114 -16.54 -1.21 2.58
N LEU A 115 -16.87 -0.08 3.21
CA LEU A 115 -15.91 0.74 3.96
C LEU A 115 -15.29 0.01 5.15
N SER A 116 -15.89 -1.08 5.64
CA SER A 116 -15.28 -1.88 6.72
C SER A 116 -14.14 -2.79 6.23
N ASP A 117 -13.99 -3.00 4.91
CA ASP A 117 -12.97 -3.90 4.36
C ASP A 117 -11.59 -3.22 4.31
N SER A 118 -10.64 -3.73 5.08
CA SER A 118 -9.27 -3.21 5.12
C SER A 118 -8.56 -3.22 3.76
N ARG A 119 -8.93 -4.12 2.83
CA ARG A 119 -8.34 -4.21 1.50
C ARG A 119 -8.71 -3.00 0.64
N LEU A 120 -9.91 -2.44 0.82
CA LEU A 120 -10.33 -1.19 0.19
C LEU A 120 -9.44 -0.02 0.64
N HIS A 121 -9.21 0.09 1.94
CA HIS A 121 -8.34 1.14 2.51
C HIS A 121 -6.90 1.03 2.04
N LEU A 122 -6.34 -0.18 2.04
CA LEU A 122 -5.00 -0.41 1.51
C LEU A 122 -4.93 -0.12 0.01
N PHE A 123 -5.96 -0.47 -0.76
CA PHE A 123 -6.02 -0.19 -2.19
C PHE A 123 -6.00 1.32 -2.47
N LEU A 124 -6.73 2.12 -1.70
CA LEU A 124 -6.89 3.57 -1.88
C LEU A 124 -5.80 4.42 -1.22
N GLN A 125 -5.14 3.91 -0.17
CA GLN A 125 -4.25 4.72 0.69
C GLN A 125 -2.83 4.17 0.82
N SER A 126 -2.50 3.07 0.12
CA SER A 126 -1.14 2.51 0.09
C SER A 126 -0.65 2.11 -1.29
N ASP A 127 0.67 2.02 -1.44
CA ASP A 127 1.34 1.56 -2.67
C ASP A 127 1.56 0.03 -2.70
N LEU A 128 0.93 -0.71 -1.79
CA LEU A 128 1.09 -2.16 -1.72
C LEU A 128 0.51 -2.85 -2.96
N SER A 129 1.19 -3.89 -3.45
CA SER A 129 0.64 -4.79 -4.47
C SER A 129 -0.54 -5.60 -3.92
N THR A 130 -1.44 -6.08 -4.79
CA THR A 130 -2.62 -6.87 -4.38
C THR A 130 -2.27 -8.08 -3.50
N SER A 131 -1.15 -8.77 -3.79
CA SER A 131 -0.64 -9.85 -2.94
C SER A 131 -0.27 -9.38 -1.55
N LYS A 132 0.40 -8.23 -1.42
CA LYS A 132 0.79 -7.65 -0.14
C LYS A 132 -0.41 -7.09 0.63
N ILE A 133 -1.42 -6.59 -0.07
CA ILE A 133 -2.69 -6.19 0.54
C ILE A 133 -3.38 -7.42 1.16
N GLU A 134 -3.48 -8.53 0.43
CA GLU A 134 -4.11 -9.76 0.93
C GLU A 134 -3.34 -10.34 2.13
N GLU A 135 -2.01 -10.39 2.07
CA GLU A 135 -1.19 -10.79 3.22
C GLU A 135 -1.43 -9.89 4.44
N CYS A 136 -1.50 -8.57 4.23
CA CYS A 136 -1.70 -7.60 5.31
C CYS A 136 -3.09 -7.71 5.95
N ALA A 137 -4.14 -7.79 5.12
CA ALA A 137 -5.52 -7.97 5.58
C ALA A 137 -5.73 -9.27 6.37
N ARG A 138 -4.94 -10.31 6.06
CA ARG A 138 -4.93 -11.59 6.79
C ARG A 138 -4.02 -11.63 8.01
N GLY A 139 -3.32 -10.54 8.34
CA GLY A 139 -2.37 -10.48 9.45
C GLY A 139 -1.09 -11.30 9.22
N LYS A 140 -0.70 -11.55 7.97
CA LYS A 140 0.51 -12.30 7.60
C LYS A 140 1.75 -11.42 7.38
N THR A 141 1.60 -10.10 7.46
CA THR A 141 2.71 -9.14 7.34
C THR A 141 3.28 -8.76 8.70
N ARG A 142 4.51 -8.23 8.74
CA ARG A 142 5.13 -7.70 9.97
C ARG A 142 4.61 -6.32 10.38
N TYR A 143 3.81 -5.70 9.53
CA TYR A 143 3.20 -4.39 9.74
C TYR A 143 1.68 -4.50 9.71
N THR A 144 1.00 -3.59 10.40
CA THR A 144 -0.47 -3.51 10.39
C THR A 144 -0.99 -2.73 9.18
N VAL A 145 -2.30 -2.80 8.94
CA VAL A 145 -3.00 -1.98 7.93
C VAL A 145 -2.72 -0.48 8.16
N ALA A 146 -2.84 -0.02 9.41
CA ALA A 146 -2.64 1.37 9.78
C ALA A 146 -1.20 1.84 9.51
N GLU A 147 -0.22 0.99 9.81
CA GLU A 147 1.18 1.28 9.55
C GLU A 147 1.51 1.30 8.05
N ALA A 148 0.95 0.37 7.27
CA ALA A 148 1.12 0.35 5.82
C ALA A 148 0.61 1.64 5.17
N ILE A 149 -0.58 2.09 5.58
CA ILE A 149 -1.17 3.35 5.10
C ILE A 149 -0.29 4.53 5.51
N GLN A 150 0.17 4.57 6.76
CA GLN A 150 0.99 5.68 7.27
C GLN A 150 2.34 5.80 6.55
N ARG A 151 3.00 4.68 6.26
CA ARG A 151 4.31 4.65 5.57
C ARG A 151 4.23 4.96 4.07
N SER A 152 3.05 4.79 3.47
CA SER A 152 2.88 5.02 2.03
C SER A 152 3.08 6.50 1.70
N SER A 153 3.79 6.80 0.63
CA SER A 153 4.15 8.19 0.33
C SER A 153 2.90 8.98 -0.01
N CYS A 154 2.61 10.05 0.73
CA CYS A 154 1.68 11.05 0.22
C CYS A 154 2.45 11.82 -0.85
N GLY A 155 2.00 11.82 -2.11
CA GLY A 155 2.70 12.43 -3.25
C GLY A 155 2.93 13.94 -3.17
N TYR A 156 2.73 14.58 -2.02
CA TYR A 156 3.01 15.99 -1.78
C TYR A 156 3.64 16.15 -0.40
N MET A 157 4.90 16.61 -0.38
CA MET A 157 5.78 17.00 0.75
C MET A 157 6.99 16.10 1.05
N THR A 158 8.02 16.24 0.22
CA THR A 158 9.43 16.27 0.69
C THR A 158 10.21 17.30 -0.13
N ARG A 159 9.72 18.54 -0.17
CA ARG A 159 10.51 19.67 -0.67
C ARG A 159 10.05 20.98 -0.04
N LEU A 160 10.21 21.10 1.26
CA LEU A 160 10.42 22.38 1.94
C LEU A 160 11.10 22.06 3.27
N GLU A 161 12.25 22.70 3.44
CA GLU A 161 12.98 22.89 4.70
C GLU A 161 13.84 21.71 5.20
N ASP A 162 15.00 21.56 4.56
CA ASP A 162 16.25 21.39 5.31
C ASP A 162 17.23 22.47 4.83
N LYS A 163 16.95 23.71 5.27
CA LYS A 163 17.95 24.78 5.27
C LYS A 163 17.87 25.54 6.59
N ALA A 164 18.12 24.80 7.66
CA ALA A 164 18.62 25.33 8.91
C ALA A 164 19.99 24.69 9.17
N SER A 165 21.00 25.04 8.37
CA SER A 165 22.38 24.88 8.80
C SER A 165 22.65 25.97 9.83
N CYS A 166 22.47 25.61 11.10
CA CYS A 166 23.00 26.33 12.22
C CYS A 166 24.53 26.44 12.05
N ASP A 167 25.00 27.65 11.76
CA ASP A 167 26.42 27.97 11.75
C ASP A 167 26.73 28.62 13.10
N SER A 168 27.23 27.83 14.04
CA SER A 168 27.79 28.31 15.31
C SER A 168 28.65 27.22 15.91
N ASP A 169 29.92 27.18 15.52
CA ASP A 169 30.97 26.58 16.33
C ASP A 169 31.92 27.69 16.80
N CYS A 170 31.87 27.92 18.09
CA CYS A 170 32.72 28.82 18.85
C CYS A 170 34.08 28.14 19.11
N GLU A 171 35.15 28.80 18.67
CA GLU A 171 36.52 28.48 19.05
C GLU A 171 36.73 28.77 20.55
N SER A 172 37.24 27.80 21.31
CA SER A 172 38.34 28.02 22.25
C SER A 172 38.96 26.72 22.76
N THR A 173 40.25 26.86 23.02
CA THR A 173 41.32 25.87 23.10
C THR A 173 41.57 25.33 24.51
N SER A 174 42.18 24.14 24.54
CA SER A 174 43.21 23.67 25.51
C SER A 174 42.82 23.29 26.95
N SER A 175 42.98 22.00 27.26
CA SER A 175 43.78 21.56 28.41
C SER A 175 44.17 20.08 28.29
N SER A 176 45.46 19.82 28.51
CA SER A 176 46.18 18.54 28.42
C SER A 176 45.91 17.58 29.58
N GLY A 177 46.15 16.28 29.36
CA GLY A 177 46.23 15.28 30.44
C GLY A 177 46.62 13.87 29.95
N LEU A 178 47.89 13.50 30.16
CA LEU A 178 48.57 12.20 29.97
C LEU A 178 47.85 11.08 30.77
N GLY A 179 47.95 9.76 30.57
CA GLY A 179 48.78 8.82 29.80
C GLY A 179 48.64 7.41 30.43
N LEU A 180 49.12 6.37 29.73
CA LEU A 180 49.44 4.97 30.16
C LEU A 180 48.35 3.89 30.34
N SER A 181 48.35 2.96 29.38
CA SER A 181 48.51 1.48 29.45
C SER A 181 48.14 0.68 30.71
N VAL A 182 47.47 -0.47 30.52
CA VAL A 182 47.97 -1.84 30.81
C VAL A 182 46.98 -2.90 30.30
N ASP A 183 47.54 -3.93 29.67
CA ASP A 183 46.92 -5.16 29.17
C ASP A 183 47.09 -6.27 30.24
N THR A 184 46.05 -7.05 30.58
CA THR A 184 46.19 -8.48 30.97
C THR A 184 44.81 -9.16 31.12
N SER A 185 44.61 -10.31 30.45
CA SER A 185 44.50 -11.63 31.09
C SER A 185 43.50 -12.55 30.40
N ALA A 186 44.04 -13.58 29.75
CA ALA A 186 43.34 -14.79 29.36
C ALA A 186 43.11 -15.70 30.59
N ARG A 187 41.96 -16.40 30.64
CA ARG A 187 41.86 -17.83 31.02
C ARG A 187 40.41 -18.33 31.06
N HIS A 188 40.29 -19.61 30.70
CA HIS A 188 39.20 -20.57 30.98
C HIS A 188 38.03 -20.73 29.98
N SER A 189 38.20 -21.72 29.10
CA SER A 189 37.22 -22.67 28.54
C SER A 189 36.43 -23.42 29.64
N PRO A 190 35.27 -24.08 29.39
CA PRO A 190 35.14 -25.17 28.38
C PRO A 190 33.81 -25.30 27.60
N LEU A 191 33.91 -25.95 26.43
CA LEU A 191 32.81 -26.59 25.68
C LEU A 191 32.34 -27.88 26.38
N PRO A 192 31.13 -28.38 26.05
CA PRO A 192 31.03 -29.57 25.18
C PRO A 192 30.02 -29.36 24.03
N PHE A 193 30.33 -29.77 22.78
CA PHE A 193 29.97 -31.07 22.15
C PHE A 193 28.43 -31.21 21.96
N LEU A 194 27.84 -31.52 20.80
CA LEU A 194 28.26 -32.39 19.69
C LEU A 194 27.29 -32.24 18.47
N GLU A 195 27.87 -32.33 17.27
CA GLU A 195 27.39 -32.82 15.96
C GLU A 195 25.96 -32.58 15.37
N SER A 196 26.01 -31.97 14.18
CA SER A 196 25.25 -32.15 12.91
C SER A 196 24.81 -33.60 12.55
N PRO A 197 24.01 -33.94 11.49
CA PRO A 197 23.92 -33.26 10.18
C PRO A 197 22.59 -33.30 9.37
N ASP A 198 22.68 -32.68 8.20
CA ASP A 198 21.83 -32.67 7.01
C ASP A 198 21.43 -34.04 6.40
N ARG A 199 20.38 -33.97 5.56
CA ARG A 199 19.86 -34.86 4.49
C ARG A 199 18.50 -35.50 4.82
N ASP A 200 17.48 -35.43 3.96
CA ASP A 200 17.43 -36.09 2.64
C ASP A 200 16.51 -35.42 1.58
N HIS A 201 16.87 -35.71 0.32
CA HIS A 201 16.13 -35.47 -0.92
C HIS A 201 15.32 -36.71 -1.35
N GLN A 202 14.14 -36.43 -1.95
CA GLN A 202 13.42 -37.16 -3.02
C GLN A 202 12.96 -38.63 -2.81
N LEU A 203 11.64 -38.85 -3.01
CA LEU A 203 11.04 -39.66 -4.11
C LEU A 203 9.57 -40.02 -3.77
N PHE A 204 8.61 -39.68 -4.65
CA PHE A 204 7.92 -40.66 -5.50
C PHE A 204 6.92 -39.99 -6.45
N SER A 205 6.97 -40.41 -7.71
CA SER A 205 6.02 -40.07 -8.78
C SER A 205 5.14 -41.29 -9.08
N SER A 206 3.94 -41.02 -9.59
CA SER A 206 3.16 -41.81 -10.57
C SER A 206 1.95 -42.64 -10.10
N LEU A 207 0.80 -42.32 -10.71
CA LEU A 207 -0.26 -43.16 -11.36
C LEU A 207 -1.64 -42.50 -11.12
N SER A 208 -2.23 -41.77 -12.09
CA SER A 208 -3.06 -42.22 -13.24
C SER A 208 -4.30 -43.04 -12.87
N GLU A 209 -5.50 -42.49 -13.09
CA GLU A 209 -6.60 -43.12 -13.85
C GLU A 209 -7.79 -42.15 -14.09
N HIS A 210 -8.29 -42.13 -15.32
CA HIS A 210 -9.62 -41.63 -15.72
C HIS A 210 -10.61 -42.80 -15.71
N PRO A 211 -11.92 -42.51 -15.70
CA PRO A 211 -12.78 -43.25 -16.63
C PRO A 211 -13.69 -42.35 -17.47
N ALA A 212 -13.88 -42.80 -18.71
CA ALA A 212 -14.92 -42.32 -19.61
C ALA A 212 -16.29 -42.87 -19.21
N ARG A 213 -17.31 -42.02 -19.28
CA ARG A 213 -18.65 -42.32 -19.82
C ARG A 213 -19.39 -41.03 -20.12
#